data_AF-A0AAU2F110-F1
#
_entry.id   AF-A0AAU2F110-F1
#
_cell.length_a   1.000
_cell.length_b   1.000
_cell.length_c   1.000
_cell.angle_alpha   90.00
_cell.angle_beta   90.00
_cell.angle_gamma   90.00
#
_symmetry.space_group_name_H-M   'P 1'
#
loop_
_entity.id
_entity.type
_entity.pdbx_description
1 polymer ?
#
loop_
_entity_poly.entity_id
_entity_poly.type
_entity_poly.pdbx_seq_one_letter_code
_entity_poly.pdbx_strand_id
1 'polypeptide(L)'
;MSTSTGAAGTGTDITIDSVRELLSDRKVFPGLPDDLGEDAELVLDSLGLVWLLHVVEERYGLVVEPSDEEIAGLTSLRRLTGYLRGAQEGGVRGES
;
A
#
# COMPACT_ATOMS: atom_id res chain seq x y z
N MET A 1 25.76 -7.53 17.60
CA MET A 1 25.26 -6.16 17.34
C MET A 1 23.74 -6.24 17.34
N SER A 2 23.10 -5.58 18.28
CA SER A 2 21.65 -5.52 18.40
C SER A 2 21.16 -4.24 17.73
N THR A 3 20.24 -4.36 16.77
CA THR A 3 19.30 -3.29 16.44
C THR A 3 17.90 -3.88 16.46
N SER A 4 17.24 -3.64 17.58
CA SER A 4 15.79 -3.68 17.74
C SER A 4 15.20 -2.52 16.92
N THR A 5 14.24 -2.82 16.04
CA THR A 5 13.04 -2.00 15.81
C THR A 5 11.95 -2.93 15.33
N GLY A 6 11.25 -3.54 16.29
CA GLY A 6 9.90 -4.00 16.07
C GLY A 6 8.99 -2.79 16.17
N ALA A 7 8.66 -2.17 15.05
CA ALA A 7 7.46 -1.33 14.96
C ALA A 7 6.30 -2.30 14.68
N ALA A 8 5.82 -2.95 15.75
CA ALA A 8 4.53 -3.61 15.70
C ALA A 8 3.47 -2.51 15.61
N GLY A 9 3.23 -2.01 14.39
CA GLY A 9 1.97 -1.36 14.08
C GLY A 9 0.88 -2.29 14.57
N THR A 10 -0.04 -1.77 15.37
CA THR A 10 -1.34 -2.43 15.56
C THR A 10 -1.80 -2.86 14.18
N GLY A 11 -2.02 -4.16 13.95
CA GLY A 11 -2.06 -4.81 12.62
C GLY A 11 -3.15 -4.35 11.65
N THR A 12 -3.63 -3.14 11.82
CA THR A 12 -4.69 -2.44 11.11
C THR A 12 -4.25 -1.05 10.63
N ASP A 13 -3.07 -0.53 11.00
CA ASP A 13 -2.58 0.78 10.50
C ASP A 13 -1.80 0.62 9.19
N ILE A 14 -2.10 1.47 8.21
CA ILE A 14 -1.43 1.44 6.90
C ILE A 14 -0.20 2.36 6.95
N THR A 15 0.98 1.74 7.09
CA THR A 15 2.27 2.44 7.09
C THR A 15 3.07 2.21 5.80
N ILE A 16 4.10 3.04 5.57
CA ILE A 16 5.06 2.87 4.47
C ILE A 16 5.69 1.46 4.50
N ASP A 17 6.12 1.01 5.68
CA ASP A 17 6.70 -0.33 5.86
C ASP A 17 5.69 -1.43 5.55
N SER A 18 4.44 -1.28 5.97
CA SER A 18 3.40 -2.26 5.64
C SER A 18 3.14 -2.35 4.14
N VAL A 19 3.03 -1.22 3.43
CA VAL A 19 2.85 -1.22 1.98
C VAL A 19 4.11 -1.76 1.28
N ARG A 20 5.31 -1.43 1.78
CA ARG A 20 6.56 -2.01 1.27
C ARG A 20 6.59 -3.53 1.42
N GLU A 21 6.14 -4.06 2.56
CA GLU A 21 6.02 -5.51 2.78
C GLU A 21 5.08 -6.14 1.73
N LEU A 22 3.93 -5.51 1.45
CA LEU A 22 3.00 -5.98 0.43
C LEU A 22 3.64 -6.00 -0.97
N LEU A 23 4.39 -4.96 -1.31
CA LEU A 23 5.09 -4.84 -2.60
C LEU A 23 6.34 -5.73 -2.70
N SER A 24 6.79 -6.34 -1.60
CA SER A 24 7.95 -7.25 -1.59
C SER A 24 7.62 -8.65 -2.15
N ASP A 25 6.34 -8.96 -2.41
CA ASP A 25 5.97 -10.22 -3.05
C ASP A 25 6.38 -10.21 -4.53
N ARG A 26 7.50 -10.86 -4.83
CA ARG A 26 8.07 -10.96 -6.18
C ARG A 26 7.22 -11.75 -7.17
N LYS A 27 6.25 -12.53 -6.70
CA LYS A 27 5.30 -13.22 -7.60
C LYS A 27 4.33 -12.24 -8.23
N VAL A 28 4.01 -11.17 -7.50
CA VAL A 28 3.10 -10.12 -7.95
C VAL A 28 3.88 -8.94 -8.55
N PHE A 29 5.03 -8.59 -7.93
CA PHE A 29 5.87 -7.47 -8.32
C PHE A 29 7.31 -7.92 -8.66
N PRO A 30 7.53 -8.60 -9.80
CA PRO A 30 8.86 -9.05 -10.17
C PRO A 30 9.84 -7.90 -10.47
N GLY A 31 9.34 -6.70 -10.78
CA GLY A 31 10.15 -5.55 -11.20
C GLY A 31 10.57 -4.56 -10.11
N LEU A 32 10.03 -4.65 -8.89
CA LEU A 32 10.29 -3.66 -7.83
C LEU A 32 11.50 -4.05 -6.97
N PRO A 33 12.46 -3.19 -6.64
CA PRO A 33 13.53 -3.55 -5.70
C PRO A 33 12.99 -3.86 -4.28
N ASP A 34 13.68 -4.73 -3.52
CA ASP A 34 13.27 -5.07 -2.14
C ASP A 34 13.38 -3.86 -1.21
N ASP A 35 14.36 -2.99 -1.48
CA ASP A 35 14.54 -1.70 -0.83
C ASP A 35 13.93 -0.59 -1.69
N LEU A 36 12.61 -0.67 -1.95
CA LEU A 36 11.90 0.37 -2.68
C LEU A 36 11.82 1.63 -1.79
N GLY A 37 12.59 2.66 -2.15
CA GLY A 37 12.54 3.97 -1.50
C GLY A 37 11.16 4.64 -1.58
N GLU A 38 10.85 5.50 -0.62
CA GLU A 38 9.54 6.16 -0.51
C GLU A 38 9.19 7.02 -1.73
N ASP A 39 10.20 7.66 -2.31
CA ASP A 39 10.15 8.52 -3.51
C ASP A 39 10.64 7.80 -4.77
N ALA A 40 10.85 6.47 -4.71
CA ALA A 40 11.22 5.69 -5.89
C ALA A 40 10.05 5.59 -6.87
N GLU A 41 10.37 5.50 -8.16
CA GLU A 41 9.37 5.27 -9.21
C GLU A 41 8.73 3.89 -9.02
N LEU A 42 7.45 3.91 -8.69
CA LEU A 42 6.62 2.73 -8.51
C LEU A 42 5.73 2.59 -9.75
N VAL A 43 5.81 1.43 -10.40
CA VAL A 43 4.93 1.08 -11.52
C VAL A 43 4.12 -0.14 -11.13
N LEU A 44 2.80 0.06 -11.02
CA LEU A 44 1.85 -1.01 -10.77
C LEU A 44 1.22 -1.44 -12.09
N ASP A 45 1.36 -2.72 -12.45
CA ASP A 45 0.56 -3.30 -13.52
C ASP A 45 -0.90 -3.47 -13.06
N SER A 46 -1.81 -3.65 -14.02
CA SER A 46 -3.21 -4.00 -13.77
C SER A 46 -3.40 -5.12 -12.73
N LEU A 47 -2.59 -6.19 -12.78
CA LEU A 47 -2.63 -7.26 -11.79
C LEU A 47 -2.13 -6.81 -10.41
N GLY A 48 -1.04 -6.06 -10.38
CA GLY A 48 -0.43 -5.59 -9.14
C GLY A 48 -1.35 -4.65 -8.37
N LEU A 49 -2.06 -3.77 -9.09
CA LEU A 49 -3.05 -2.88 -8.49
C LEU A 49 -4.23 -3.68 -7.92
N VAL A 50 -4.86 -4.55 -8.71
CA VAL A 50 -5.99 -5.36 -8.24
C VAL A 50 -5.61 -6.23 -7.03
N TRP A 51 -4.44 -6.87 -7.08
CA TRP A 51 -3.93 -7.66 -5.96
C TRP A 51 -3.70 -6.81 -4.72
N LEU A 52 -3.10 -5.62 -4.86
CA LEU A 52 -2.86 -4.72 -3.74
C LEU A 52 -4.17 -4.30 -3.08
N LEU A 53 -5.17 -3.88 -3.87
CA LEU A 53 -6.49 -3.49 -3.36
C LEU A 53 -7.16 -4.65 -2.65
N HIS A 54 -7.09 -5.87 -3.22
CA HIS A 54 -7.64 -7.07 -2.60
C HIS A 54 -6.98 -7.40 -1.26
N VAL A 55 -5.63 -7.35 -1.18
CA VAL A 55 -4.93 -7.63 0.08
C VAL A 55 -5.19 -6.54 1.12
N VAL A 56 -5.32 -5.28 0.68
CA VAL A 56 -5.69 -4.19 1.57
C VAL A 56 -7.10 -4.41 2.15
N GLU A 57 -8.05 -4.84 1.33
CA GLU A 57 -9.38 -5.24 1.78
C GLU A 57 -9.33 -6.41 2.77
N GLU A 58 -8.61 -7.49 2.45
CA GLU A 58 -8.54 -8.67 3.33
C GLU A 58 -7.82 -8.39 4.66
N ARG A 59 -6.75 -7.60 4.64
CA ARG A 59 -5.96 -7.31 5.86
C ARG A 59 -6.56 -6.21 6.71
N TYR A 60 -7.08 -5.16 6.08
CA TYR A 60 -7.49 -3.93 6.77
C TYR A 60 -9.01 -3.71 6.75
N GLY A 61 -9.78 -4.53 6.03
CA GLY A 61 -11.21 -4.30 5.81
C GLY A 61 -11.50 -3.04 5.01
N LEU A 62 -10.53 -2.55 4.24
CA LEU A 62 -10.61 -1.29 3.52
C LEU A 62 -10.87 -1.55 2.03
N VAL A 63 -12.09 -1.25 1.58
CA VAL A 63 -12.44 -1.27 0.16
C VAL A 63 -12.02 0.05 -0.48
N VAL A 64 -11.13 -0.01 -1.47
CA VAL A 64 -10.59 1.16 -2.17
C VAL A 64 -10.77 0.99 -3.67
N GLU A 65 -11.41 1.98 -4.30
CA GLU A 65 -11.65 2.01 -5.75
C GLU A 65 -11.03 3.29 -6.33
N PRO A 66 -9.71 3.30 -6.60
CA PRO A 66 -9.05 4.46 -7.18
C PRO A 66 -9.56 4.72 -8.61
N SER A 67 -9.87 5.97 -8.91
CA SER A 67 -10.17 6.41 -10.27
C SER A 67 -8.91 6.43 -11.15
N ASP A 68 -9.04 6.46 -12.47
CA ASP A 68 -7.89 6.52 -13.40
C ASP A 68 -6.90 7.65 -13.06
N GLU A 69 -7.41 8.82 -12.65
CA GLU A 69 -6.59 9.95 -12.21
C GLU A 69 -5.77 9.64 -10.96
N GLU A 70 -6.38 8.96 -9.98
CA GLU A 70 -5.71 8.53 -8.75
C GLU A 70 -4.64 7.49 -9.08
N ILE A 71 -4.99 6.48 -9.89
CA ILE A 71 -4.06 5.43 -10.36
C ILE A 71 -2.84 6.05 -11.04
N ALA A 72 -3.04 7.03 -11.92
CA ALA A 72 -1.95 7.76 -12.58
C ALA A 72 -1.07 8.56 -11.58
N GLY A 73 -1.60 8.88 -10.40
CA GLY A 73 -0.89 9.50 -9.30
C GLY A 73 -0.16 8.53 -8.37
N LEU A 74 -0.40 7.21 -8.46
CA LEU A 74 0.22 6.18 -7.59
C LEU A 74 1.61 5.76 -8.08
N THR A 75 2.46 6.73 -8.45
CA THR A 75 3.79 6.50 -9.03
C THR A 75 4.92 6.42 -8.02
N SER A 76 4.62 6.42 -6.72
CA SER A 76 5.60 6.26 -5.66
C SER A 76 4.97 5.65 -4.42
N LEU A 77 5.78 4.96 -3.61
CA LEU A 77 5.34 4.34 -2.37
C LEU A 77 4.70 5.37 -1.43
N ARG A 78 5.29 6.57 -1.31
CA ARG A 78 4.74 7.65 -0.48
C ARG A 78 3.33 8.06 -0.91
N ARG A 79 3.08 8.18 -2.21
CA ARG A 79 1.75 8.54 -2.72
C ARG A 79 0.74 7.43 -2.51
N LEU A 80 1.14 6.19 -2.77
CA LEU A 80 0.32 5.01 -2.54
C LEU A 80 -0.10 4.87 -1.07
N THR A 81 0.86 4.93 -0.15
CA THR A 81 0.56 4.89 1.29
C THR A 81 -0.30 6.08 1.72
N GLY A 82 -0.04 7.28 1.19
CA GLY A 82 -0.86 8.46 1.46
C GLY A 82 -2.31 8.29 1.01
N TYR A 83 -2.53 7.72 -0.18
CA TYR A 83 -3.84 7.42 -0.71
C TYR A 83 -4.59 6.40 0.17
N LEU A 84 -3.94 5.28 0.47
CA LEU A 84 -4.54 4.21 1.30
C LEU A 84 -4.87 4.70 2.72
N ARG A 85 -3.99 5.51 3.32
CA ARG A 85 -4.26 6.12 4.63
C ARG A 85 -5.42 7.11 4.56
N GLY A 86 -5.46 7.97 3.53
CA GLY A 86 -6.58 8.88 3.32
C GLY A 86 -7.91 8.13 3.15
N ALA A 87 -7.88 6.98 2.46
CA ALA A 87 -9.04 6.11 2.34
C ALA A 87 -9.40 5.42 3.67
N GLN A 88 -8.43 5.03 4.50
CA GLN A 88 -8.70 4.53 5.84
C GLN A 88 -9.34 5.59 6.75
N GLU A 89 -8.86 6.84 6.67
CA GLU A 89 -9.37 7.98 7.43
C GLU A 89 -10.76 8.44 6.92
N GLY A 90 -10.99 8.36 5.61
CA GLY A 90 -12.24 8.76 4.95
C GLY A 90 -13.31 7.67 4.86
N GLY A 91 -12.92 6.40 4.87
CA GLY A 91 -13.77 5.21 4.78
C GLY A 91 -14.60 4.96 6.04
N VAL A 92 -14.29 5.62 7.16
CA VAL A 92 -15.11 5.62 8.38
C VAL A 92 -16.46 6.36 8.19
N ARG A 93 -16.74 6.92 7.00
CA ARG A 93 -17.95 7.72 6.72
C ARG A 93 -18.99 7.13 5.75
N GLY A 94 -18.89 5.85 5.38
CA GLY A 94 -20.03 5.08 4.85
C GLY A 94 -20.11 3.80 5.69
N GLU A 95 -21.19 3.46 6.39
CA GLU A 95 -22.60 3.51 6.02
C GLU A 95 -23.48 3.78 7.26
N SER A 96 -24.57 4.53 7.07
CA SER A 96 -25.68 4.74 8.02
C SER A 96 -26.84 3.81 7.71
#